data_AF-A0AAW4ENB4-F1
#
_entry.id   AF-A0AAW4ENB4-F1
#
_cell.length_a   1.000
_cell.length_b   1.000
_cell.length_c   1.000
_cell.angle_alpha   90.00
_cell.angle_beta   90.00
_cell.angle_gamma   90.00
#
_symmetry.space_group_name_H-M   'P 1'
#
loop_
_entity.id
_entity.type
_entity.pdbx_description
1 polymer ?
#
loop_
_entity_poly.entity_id
_entity_poly.type
_entity_poly.pdbx_seq_one_letter_code
_entity_poly.pdbx_strand_id
1 'polypeptide(L)'
;MDNVTAYAALVREMEALRQAPGLLARVDGPALVRVLERDEGPLELEILVRWQDAGHTALRLEGHARGASTWSHQHLQETLVVRLQDLE
;
A
#
# COMPACT_ATOMS: atom_id res chain seq x y z
N MET A 1 -7.12 11.39 -15.01
CA MET A 1 -7.20 10.93 -13.63
C MET A 1 -6.48 11.98 -12.81
N ASP A 2 -7.02 12.34 -11.66
CA ASP A 2 -6.35 13.24 -10.73
C ASP A 2 -5.57 12.44 -9.68
N ASN A 3 -4.54 13.06 -9.11
CA ASN A 3 -3.75 12.45 -8.04
C ASN A 3 -4.59 12.08 -6.82
N VAL A 4 -5.71 12.76 -6.61
CA VAL A 4 -6.63 12.52 -5.50
C VAL A 4 -7.29 11.14 -5.61
N THR A 5 -7.72 10.74 -6.81
CA THR A 5 -8.35 9.43 -7.04
C THR A 5 -7.33 8.30 -6.89
N ALA A 6 -6.11 8.48 -7.41
CA ALA A 6 -5.04 7.49 -7.27
C ALA A 6 -4.60 7.34 -5.80
N TYR A 7 -4.48 8.47 -5.08
CA TYR A 7 -4.22 8.49 -3.64
C TYR A 7 -5.30 7.74 -2.85
N ALA A 8 -6.57 8.06 -3.11
CA ALA A 8 -7.69 7.41 -2.43
C ALA A 8 -7.72 5.90 -2.69
N ALA A 9 -7.39 5.46 -3.91
CA ALA A 9 -7.26 4.05 -4.24
C ALA A 9 -6.12 3.38 -3.45
N LEU A 10 -4.94 4.01 -3.39
CA LEU A 10 -3.80 3.49 -2.63
C LEU A 10 -4.14 3.36 -1.13
N VAL A 11 -4.66 4.42 -0.51
CA VAL A 11 -5.04 4.43 0.91
C VAL A 11 -6.07 3.34 1.20
N ARG A 12 -7.06 3.16 0.32
CA ARG A 12 -8.09 2.12 0.50
C ARG A 12 -7.48 0.72 0.48
N GLU A 13 -6.56 0.43 -0.45
CA GLU A 13 -5.91 -0.88 -0.49
C GLU A 13 -4.97 -1.11 0.70
N MET A 14 -4.27 -0.06 1.17
CA MET A 14 -3.45 -0.13 2.38
C MET A 14 -4.29 -0.39 3.64
N GLU A 15 -5.45 0.24 3.77
CA GLU A 15 -6.39 -0.01 4.87
C GLU A 15 -7.05 -1.39 4.78
N ALA A 16 -7.43 -1.82 3.57
CA ALA A 16 -7.93 -3.19 3.37
C ALA A 16 -6.86 -4.23 3.75
N LEU A 17 -5.59 -3.97 3.43
CA LEU A 17 -4.47 -4.81 3.83
C LEU A 17 -4.28 -4.80 5.35
N ARG A 18 -4.35 -3.63 5.98
CA ARG A 18 -4.27 -3.48 7.44
C ARG A 18 -5.31 -4.34 8.16
N GLN A 19 -6.52 -4.39 7.64
CA GLN A 19 -7.63 -5.15 8.22
C GLN A 19 -7.64 -6.63 7.82
N ALA A 20 -6.77 -7.04 6.88
CA ALA A 20 -6.77 -8.40 6.37
C ALA A 20 -6.20 -9.38 7.42
N PRO A 21 -6.85 -10.55 7.62
CA PRO A 21 -6.27 -11.60 8.42
C PRO A 21 -4.95 -12.06 7.81
N GLY A 22 -3.96 -12.31 8.65
CA GLY A 22 -2.64 -12.75 8.20
C GLY A 22 -1.72 -11.63 7.71
N LEU A 23 -2.01 -10.36 8.01
CA LEU A 23 -1.09 -9.24 7.78
C LEU A 23 0.32 -9.52 8.29
N LEU A 24 0.44 -10.11 9.49
CA LEU A 24 1.72 -10.50 10.10
C LEU A 24 2.50 -11.52 9.26
N ALA A 25 1.82 -12.40 8.55
CA ALA A 25 2.48 -13.39 7.69
C ALA A 25 3.07 -12.77 6.40
N ARG A 26 2.75 -11.50 6.11
CA ARG A 26 3.27 -10.75 4.96
C ARG A 26 4.52 -9.93 5.29
N VAL A 27 4.87 -9.81 6.57
CA VAL A 27 6.01 -9.00 7.00
C VAL A 27 7.29 -9.57 6.38
N ASP A 28 8.09 -8.67 5.80
CA ASP A 28 9.32 -8.97 5.09
C ASP A 28 9.19 -9.89 3.86
N GLY A 29 7.96 -10.17 3.44
CA GLY A 29 7.64 -10.90 2.22
C GLY A 29 7.69 -10.04 0.96
N PRO A 30 7.32 -10.62 -0.20
CA PRO A 30 7.19 -9.88 -1.45
C PRO A 30 6.09 -8.81 -1.35
N ALA A 31 6.24 -7.74 -2.13
CA ALA A 31 5.23 -6.69 -2.20
C ALA A 31 3.89 -7.24 -2.70
N LEU A 32 2.79 -6.76 -2.12
CA LEU A 32 1.46 -6.98 -2.66
C LEU A 32 1.27 -6.06 -3.87
N VAL A 33 1.14 -6.67 -5.04
CA VAL A 33 0.84 -5.94 -6.28
C VAL A 33 -0.64 -6.06 -6.62
N ARG A 34 -1.25 -4.93 -6.94
CA ARG A 34 -2.65 -4.83 -7.41
C ARG A 34 -2.70 -3.94 -8.63
N VAL A 35 -3.32 -4.43 -9.69
CA VAL A 35 -3.61 -3.63 -10.89
C VAL A 35 -5.10 -3.33 -10.88
N LEU A 36 -5.44 -2.05 -10.92
CA LEU A 36 -6.82 -1.57 -11.02
C LEU A 36 -7.05 -1.11 -12.46
N GLU A 37 -7.89 -1.85 -13.19
CA GLU A 37 -8.34 -1.45 -14.52
C GLU A 37 -9.24 -0.21 -14.43
N ARG A 38 -8.95 0.80 -15.25
CA ARG A 38 -9.68 2.08 -15.32
C ARG A 38 -9.80 2.55 -16.76
N ASP A 39 -10.79 3.39 -17.02
CA ASP A 39 -11.05 3.96 -18.35
C ASP A 39 -9.85 4.71 -18.94
N GLU A 40 -9.00 5.27 -18.07
CA GLU A 40 -7.84 6.07 -18.44
C GLU A 40 -6.52 5.27 -18.51
N GLY A 41 -6.60 3.96 -18.26
CA GLY A 41 -5.45 3.04 -18.21
C GLY A 41 -5.22 2.43 -16.83
N PRO A 42 -4.39 1.37 -16.74
CA PRO A 42 -4.19 0.64 -15.50
C PRO A 42 -3.48 1.49 -14.45
N LEU A 43 -3.93 1.38 -13.20
CA LEU A 43 -3.25 1.88 -12.03
C LEU A 43 -2.65 0.70 -11.26
N GLU A 44 -1.33 0.63 -11.22
CA GLU A 44 -0.60 -0.36 -10.46
C GLU A 44 -0.32 0.18 -9.05
N LEU A 45 -0.65 -0.62 -8.05
CA LEU A 45 -0.40 -0.35 -6.65
C LEU A 45 0.53 -1.42 -6.12
N GLU A 46 1.59 -1.00 -5.44
CA GLU A 46 2.57 -1.86 -4.80
C GLU A 46 2.57 -1.54 -3.30
N ILE A 47 2.38 -2.54 -2.44
CA ILE A 47 2.35 -2.35 -0.99
C ILE A 47 3.31 -3.32 -0.31
N LEU A 48 4.28 -2.79 0.42
CA LEU A 48 5.26 -3.52 1.21
C LEU A 48 4.87 -3.50 2.69
N VAL A 49 5.08 -4.61 3.39
CA VAL A 49 4.87 -4.71 4.84
C VAL A 49 6.21 -5.06 5.50
N ARG A 50 6.65 -4.22 6.43
CA ARG A 50 7.94 -4.35 7.13
C ARG A 50 7.75 -4.14 8.62
N TRP A 51 8.71 -4.62 9.42
CA TRP A 51 8.81 -4.16 10.80
C TRP A 51 9.23 -2.70 10.83
N GLN A 52 8.53 -1.90 11.65
CA GLN A 52 8.87 -0.50 11.87
C GLN A 52 10.08 -0.35 12.79
N ASP A 53 10.23 -1.28 13.73
CA ASP A 53 11.24 -1.24 14.78
C ASP A 53 11.82 -2.64 15.05
N ALA A 54 13.03 -2.67 15.60
CA ALA A 54 13.75 -3.92 15.92
C ALA A 54 13.09 -4.75 17.03
N GLY A 55 12.23 -4.14 17.85
CA GLY A 55 11.44 -4.83 18.88
C GLY A 55 10.19 -5.50 18.32
N HIS A 56 9.94 -5.39 17.01
CA HIS A 56 8.77 -5.93 16.33
C HIS A 56 7.45 -5.48 17.00
N THR A 57 7.38 -4.22 17.44
CA THR A 57 6.19 -3.68 18.15
C THR A 57 5.17 -3.04 17.21
N ALA A 58 5.60 -2.64 16.01
CA ALA A 58 4.75 -2.07 14.99
C ALA A 58 5.16 -2.52 13.57
N LEU A 59 4.18 -2.53 12.67
CA LEU A 59 4.33 -2.75 11.25
C LEU A 59 4.32 -1.41 10.50
N ARG A 60 5.13 -1.33 9.46
CA ARG A 60 5.11 -0.27 8.47
C ARG A 60 4.56 -0.82 7.16
N LEU A 61 3.46 -0.24 6.69
CA LEU A 61 2.95 -0.47 5.34
C LEU A 61 3.43 0.70 4.48
N GLU A 62 4.22 0.42 3.45
CA GLU A 62 4.65 1.39 2.46
C GLU A 62 3.90 1.11 1.15
N GLY A 63 3.12 2.08 0.68
CA GLY A 63 2.35 1.97 -0.54
C GLY A 63 2.90 2.88 -1.63
N HIS A 64 2.95 2.37 -2.86
CA HIS A 64 3.33 3.11 -4.06
C HIS A 64 2.24 2.96 -5.11
N ALA A 65 1.93 4.05 -5.81
CA ALA A 65 1.00 4.05 -6.94
C ALA A 65 1.71 4.48 -8.23
N ARG A 66 1.56 3.68 -9.29
CA ARG A 66 2.11 3.88 -10.63
C ARG A 66 0.98 3.84 -11.67
N GLY A 67 0.72 4.95 -12.34
CA GLY A 67 -0.28 5.02 -13.42
C GLY A 67 0.27 4.65 -14.80
N ALA A 68 -0.59 4.71 -15.81
CA ALA A 68 -0.20 4.58 -17.23
C ALA A 68 0.94 5.55 -17.61
N SER A 69 1.65 5.31 -18.70
CA SER A 69 2.87 6.08 -19.10
C SER A 69 2.70 7.60 -19.19
N THR A 70 1.48 8.13 -19.30
CA THR A 70 1.17 9.57 -19.21
C THR A 70 1.31 10.14 -17.80
N TRP A 71 1.42 9.30 -16.78
CA TRP A 71 1.65 9.62 -15.36
C TRP A 71 3.12 9.50 -14.94
N SER A 72 4.07 9.24 -15.86
CA SER A 72 5.43 8.77 -15.54
C SER A 72 6.33 9.71 -14.71
N HIS A 73 5.81 10.81 -14.17
CA HIS A 73 6.54 11.72 -13.27
C HIS A 73 5.83 11.95 -11.93
N GLN A 74 4.72 11.25 -11.65
CA GLN A 74 3.99 11.38 -10.38
C GLN A 74 4.04 10.05 -9.63
N HIS A 75 5.14 9.86 -8.90
CA HIS A 75 5.25 8.84 -7.87
C HIS A 75 4.41 9.32 -6.69
N LEU A 76 3.34 8.59 -6.37
CA LEU A 76 2.63 8.78 -5.11
C LEU A 76 3.02 7.68 -4.13
N GLN A 77 3.52 8.09 -2.96
CA GLN A 77 3.94 7.21 -1.88
C GLN A 77 3.15 7.56 -0.63
N GLU A 78 2.74 6.53 0.11
CA GLU A 78 2.10 6.67 1.42
C GLU A 78 2.72 5.69 2.43
N THR A 79 2.70 6.04 3.71
CA THR A 79 3.18 5.19 4.80
C THR A 79 2.15 5.13 5.92
N LEU A 80 1.72 3.91 6.26
CA LEU A 80 0.86 3.64 7.41
C LEU A 80 1.65 2.86 8.45
N VAL A 81 1.59 3.29 9.72
CA VAL A 81 2.17 2.54 10.85
C VAL A 81 1.04 1.90 11.65
N VAL A 82 1.17 0.60 11.91
CA VAL A 82 0.17 -0.22 12.58
C VAL A 82 0.80 -0.85 13.80
N ARG A 83 0.36 -0.51 15.01
CA ARG A 83 0.88 -1.14 16.22
C ARG A 83 0.27 -2.52 16.39
N LEU A 84 1.04 -3.49 16.89
CA LEU A 84 0.53 -4.85 17.07
C LEU A 84 -0.67 -4.93 18.03
N GLN A 85 -0.69 -4.09 19.05
CA GLN A 85 -1.81 -3.96 20.00
C GLN A 85 -3.13 -3.54 19.32
N ASP A 86 -3.07 -2.93 18.13
CA ASP A 86 -4.27 -2.47 17.40
C ASP A 86 -4.78 -3.54 16.40
N LEU A 87 -4.10 -4.70 16.31
CA LEU A 87 -4.44 -5.84 15.46
C LEU A 87 -5.16 -6.98 16.22
N GLU A 88 -5.34 -6.83 17.54
CA GLU A 88 -6.03 -7.79 18.41
C GLU A 88 -7.57 -7.73 18.30
#